data_AF-A0AA35X6F9-F1
#
_entry.id   AF-A0AA35X6F9-F1
#
_cell.length_a   1.000
_cell.length_b   1.000
_cell.length_c   1.000
_cell.angle_alpha   90.00
_cell.angle_beta   90.00
_cell.angle_gamma   90.00
#
_symmetry.space_group_name_H-M   'P 1'
#
loop_
_entity.id
_entity.type
_entity.pdbx_description
1 polymer ?
#
loop_
_entity_poly.entity_id
_entity_poly.type
_entity_poly.pdbx_seq_one_letter_code
_entity_poly.pdbx_strand_id
1 'polypeptide(L)'
;MKLYREAAVAKGNDVDDAYVRMPIYVGDSMEEVRADTEESTMRAFRRTADTYIRTVEAEGANASAERRQRAEQLLNTTYDDLLADRVAYGSPEQVAERLISIRDGLGLTGFIMEPNLGGSVPAERVQKSIRLYAEEVGPALRE
;
A
#
# COMPACT_ATOMS: atom_id res chain seq x y z
N MET A 1 13.66 0.15 7.52
CA MET A 1 14.82 0.22 6.61
C MET A 1 16.19 0.25 7.29
N LYS A 2 16.35 0.90 8.45
CA LYS A 2 17.63 0.96 9.20
C LYS A 2 18.33 -0.40 9.38
N LEU A 3 17.63 -1.39 9.94
CA LEU A 3 18.19 -2.73 10.19
C LEU A 3 18.69 -3.42 8.91
N TYR A 4 17.96 -3.29 7.80
CA TYR A 4 18.37 -3.83 6.51
C TYR A 4 19.69 -3.21 6.04
N ARG A 5 19.79 -1.87 6.10
CA ARG A 5 20.98 -1.15 5.67
C ARG A 5 22.20 -1.49 6.53
N GLU A 6 22.04 -1.54 7.85
CA GLU A 6 23.10 -1.92 8.79
C GLU A 6 23.61 -3.34 8.51
N ALA A 7 22.70 -4.30 8.28
CA ALA A 7 23.08 -5.68 7.99
C ALA A 7 23.81 -5.82 6.65
N ALA A 8 23.37 -5.10 5.61
CA ALA A 8 24.00 -5.11 4.30
C ALA A 8 25.42 -4.53 4.34
N VAL A 9 25.59 -3.37 4.97
CA VAL A 9 26.91 -2.72 5.17
C VAL A 9 27.84 -3.60 5.98
N ALA A 10 27.35 -4.24 7.06
CA ALA A 10 28.15 -5.16 7.88
C ALA A 10 28.67 -6.38 7.09
N LYS A 11 28.06 -6.69 5.94
CA LYS A 11 28.48 -7.75 5.02
C LYS A 11 29.24 -7.22 3.80
N GLY A 12 29.56 -5.93 3.75
CA GLY A 12 30.28 -5.29 2.66
C GLY A 12 29.47 -5.15 1.37
N ASN A 13 28.13 -5.15 1.46
CA ASN A 13 27.26 -4.88 0.32
C ASN A 13 26.92 -3.39 0.27
N ASP A 14 26.82 -2.86 -0.95
CA ASP A 14 26.22 -1.56 -1.20
C ASP A 14 24.70 -1.60 -0.95
N VAL A 15 24.13 -0.46 -0.58
CA VAL A 15 22.71 -0.29 -0.27
C VAL A 15 22.15 0.84 -1.10
N ASP A 16 22.12 0.59 -2.41
CA ASP A 16 21.80 1.61 -3.41
C ASP A 16 20.30 1.89 -3.43
N ASP A 17 19.49 0.86 -3.70
CA ASP A 17 18.08 1.07 -4.00
C ASP A 17 17.10 0.27 -3.15
N ALA A 18 16.11 0.99 -2.60
CA ALA A 18 14.99 0.38 -1.88
C ALA A 18 13.66 0.90 -2.40
N TYR A 19 12.82 -0.02 -2.89
CA TYR A 19 11.49 0.28 -3.39
C TYR A 19 10.43 -0.41 -2.54
N VAL A 20 9.30 0.27 -2.31
CA VAL A 20 8.13 -0.32 -1.68
C VAL A 20 7.00 -0.43 -2.70
N ARG A 21 6.42 -1.62 -2.82
CA ARG A 21 5.16 -1.81 -3.53
C ARG A 21 4.02 -1.40 -2.61
N MET A 22 3.16 -0.49 -3.06
CA MET A 22 1.98 -0.07 -2.29
C MET A 22 0.79 0.26 -3.18
N PRO A 23 -0.45 0.15 -2.66
CA PRO A 23 -1.63 0.63 -3.35
C PRO A 23 -1.58 2.16 -3.47
N ILE A 24 -1.60 2.65 -4.72
CA ILE A 24 -1.64 4.08 -5.03
C ILE A 24 -2.77 4.29 -6.01
N TYR A 25 -3.63 5.28 -5.76
CA TYR A 25 -4.75 5.62 -6.63
C TYR A 25 -4.97 7.12 -6.60
N VAL A 26 -4.95 7.74 -7.79
CA VAL A 26 -5.09 9.19 -7.95
C VAL A 26 -6.41 9.47 -8.65
N GLY A 27 -7.22 10.37 -8.08
CA GLY A 27 -8.46 10.87 -8.67
C GLY A 27 -8.61 12.37 -8.46
N ASP A 28 -9.66 12.99 -9.00
CA ASP A 28 -9.81 14.44 -8.94
C ASP A 28 -10.27 14.91 -7.53
N SER A 29 -10.87 14.00 -6.76
CA SER A 29 -11.34 14.25 -5.40
C SER A 29 -11.37 12.99 -4.54
N MET A 30 -11.36 13.15 -3.21
CA MET A 30 -11.51 12.02 -2.29
C MET A 30 -12.86 11.30 -2.43
N GLU A 31 -13.91 12.00 -2.85
CA GLU A 31 -15.23 11.39 -3.11
C GLU A 31 -15.16 10.41 -4.29
N GLU A 32 -14.57 10.85 -5.40
CA GLU A 32 -14.34 9.98 -6.57
C GLU A 32 -13.44 8.79 -6.21
N VAL A 33 -12.32 9.05 -5.55
CA VAL A 33 -11.36 8.01 -5.14
C VAL A 33 -12.02 6.95 -4.25
N ARG A 34 -12.86 7.38 -3.31
CA ARG A 34 -13.62 6.47 -2.46
C ARG A 34 -14.60 5.63 -3.29
N ALA A 35 -15.41 6.28 -4.13
CA ALA A 35 -16.40 5.62 -4.98
C ALA A 35 -15.75 4.57 -5.90
N ASP A 36 -14.53 4.82 -6.35
CA ASP A 36 -13.80 3.94 -7.26
C ASP A 36 -13.13 2.76 -6.57
N THR A 37 -12.64 2.93 -5.33
CA THR A 37 -11.70 1.98 -4.73
C THR A 37 -12.23 1.26 -3.50
N GLU A 38 -13.25 1.76 -2.81
CA GLU A 38 -13.69 1.23 -1.50
C GLU A 38 -14.06 -0.25 -1.58
N GLU A 39 -14.97 -0.63 -2.49
CA GLU A 39 -15.40 -2.02 -2.62
C GLU A 39 -14.23 -2.96 -2.95
N SER A 40 -13.42 -2.60 -3.96
CA SER A 40 -12.29 -3.41 -4.42
C SER A 40 -11.24 -3.60 -3.34
N THR A 41 -10.91 -2.52 -2.63
CA THR A 41 -9.92 -2.50 -1.54
C THR A 41 -10.39 -3.33 -0.36
N MET A 42 -11.61 -3.07 0.13
CA MET A 42 -12.17 -3.79 1.27
C MET A 42 -12.29 -5.29 0.99
N ARG A 43 -12.65 -5.67 -0.24
CA ARG A 43 -12.68 -7.07 -0.64
C ARG A 43 -11.29 -7.71 -0.65
N ALA A 44 -10.26 -6.99 -1.10
CA ALA A 44 -8.88 -7.49 -1.05
C ALA A 44 -8.42 -7.75 0.39
N PHE A 45 -8.67 -6.81 1.30
CA PHE A 45 -8.30 -6.93 2.71
C PHE A 45 -9.05 -8.07 3.41
N ARG A 46 -10.36 -8.23 3.16
CA ARG A 46 -11.15 -9.36 3.66
C ARG A 46 -10.62 -10.70 3.14
N ARG A 47 -10.32 -10.80 1.84
CA ARG A 47 -9.77 -12.03 1.25
C ARG A 47 -8.40 -12.40 1.86
N THR A 48 -7.57 -11.40 2.12
CA THR A 48 -6.28 -11.60 2.79
C THR A 48 -6.50 -12.07 4.23
N ALA A 49 -7.42 -11.45 4.98
CA ALA A 49 -7.79 -11.89 6.33
C ALA A 49 -8.28 -13.35 6.34
N ASP A 50 -9.19 -13.71 5.44
CA ASP A 50 -9.72 -15.07 5.31
C ASP A 50 -8.62 -16.09 4.99
N THR A 51 -7.66 -15.71 4.13
CA THR A 51 -6.51 -16.58 3.82
C THR A 51 -5.64 -16.78 5.05
N TYR A 52 -5.36 -15.71 5.82
CA TYR A 52 -4.64 -15.83 7.08
C TYR A 52 -5.37 -16.77 8.05
N ILE A 53 -6.69 -16.63 8.22
CA ILE A 53 -7.50 -17.51 9.08
C ILE A 53 -7.39 -18.98 8.64
N ARG A 54 -7.55 -19.27 7.34
CA ARG A 54 -7.49 -20.65 6.83
C ARG A 54 -6.12 -21.30 6.99
N THR A 55 -5.03 -20.53 6.88
CA THR A 55 -3.67 -21.05 7.10
C THR A 55 -3.35 -21.34 8.57
N VAL A 56 -4.12 -20.80 9.52
CA VAL A 56 -3.96 -21.08 10.97
C VAL A 56 -4.30 -22.53 11.32
N GLU A 57 -5.11 -23.22 10.51
CA GLU A 57 -5.51 -24.61 10.76
C GLU A 57 -4.43 -25.65 10.37
N ALA A 58 -3.37 -25.23 9.67
CA ALA A 58 -2.37 -26.14 9.09
C ALA A 58 -1.04 -26.24 9.85
N GLU A 59 -0.64 -25.26 10.70
CA GLU A 59 0.70 -25.25 11.33
C GLU A 59 0.70 -24.71 12.78
N GLY A 60 1.21 -25.51 13.72
CA GLY A 60 1.79 -25.20 15.05
C GLY A 60 1.23 -24.07 15.96
N ALA A 61 1.03 -24.38 17.24
CA ALA A 61 0.31 -23.55 18.23
C ALA A 61 0.77 -22.07 18.41
N ASN A 62 2.07 -21.73 18.38
CA ASN A 62 2.51 -20.34 18.60
C ASN A 62 2.32 -19.43 17.38
N ALA A 63 2.36 -20.00 16.17
CA ALA A 63 2.06 -19.30 14.93
C ALA A 63 0.59 -18.86 14.85
N SER A 64 -0.30 -19.59 15.55
CA SER A 64 -1.75 -19.45 15.47
C SER A 64 -2.31 -18.19 16.16
N ALA A 65 -1.72 -17.76 17.28
CA ALA A 65 -2.26 -16.65 18.09
C ALA A 65 -1.99 -15.28 17.45
N GLU A 66 -0.74 -14.98 17.07
CA GLU A 66 -0.41 -13.73 16.36
C GLU A 66 -1.14 -13.62 15.01
N ARG A 67 -1.30 -14.75 14.29
CA ARG A 67 -2.03 -14.77 13.01
C ARG A 67 -3.53 -14.59 13.19
N ARG A 68 -4.13 -15.15 14.24
CA ARG A 68 -5.55 -14.92 14.59
C ARG A 68 -5.78 -13.46 14.97
N GLN A 69 -4.90 -12.88 15.79
CA GLN A 69 -4.95 -11.45 16.11
C GLN A 69 -4.83 -10.57 14.86
N ARG A 70 -3.91 -10.88 13.93
CA ARG A 70 -3.78 -10.16 12.65
C ARG A 70 -5.04 -10.30 11.79
N ALA A 71 -5.64 -11.48 11.73
CA ALA A 71 -6.87 -11.70 11.01
C ALA A 71 -8.04 -10.90 11.60
N GLU A 72 -8.20 -10.91 12.92
CA GLU A 72 -9.22 -10.10 13.62
C GLU A 72 -9.00 -8.60 13.39
N GLN A 73 -7.76 -8.13 13.43
CA GLN A 73 -7.41 -6.76 13.09
C GLN A 73 -7.82 -6.41 11.64
N LEU A 74 -7.50 -7.27 10.67
CA LEU A 74 -7.86 -7.05 9.27
C LEU A 74 -9.37 -7.06 9.05
N LEU A 75 -10.12 -7.92 9.77
CA LEU A 75 -11.58 -7.98 9.69
C LEU A 75 -12.27 -6.75 10.28
N ASN A 76 -11.68 -6.14 11.31
CA ASN A 76 -12.21 -4.95 11.97
C ASN A 76 -11.69 -3.64 11.37
N THR A 77 -10.80 -3.70 10.39
CA THR A 77 -10.23 -2.51 9.73
C THR A 77 -11.30 -1.83 8.87
N THR A 78 -11.51 -0.53 9.06
CA THR A 78 -12.40 0.28 8.23
C THR A 78 -11.67 0.79 6.98
N TYR A 79 -12.42 1.26 5.97
CA TYR A 79 -11.79 1.86 4.81
C TYR A 79 -11.00 3.14 5.16
N ASP A 80 -11.48 3.91 6.14
CA ASP A 80 -10.77 5.12 6.60
C ASP A 80 -9.45 4.78 7.30
N ASP A 81 -9.39 3.67 8.05
CA ASP A 81 -8.14 3.17 8.62
C ASP A 81 -7.15 2.77 7.51
N LEU A 82 -7.65 2.21 6.40
CA LEU A 82 -6.81 1.88 5.25
C LEU A 82 -6.24 3.13 4.59
N LEU A 83 -7.06 4.16 4.38
CA LEU A 83 -6.63 5.46 3.86
C LEU A 83 -5.57 6.10 4.76
N ALA A 84 -5.72 5.99 6.08
CA ALA A 84 -4.81 6.58 7.04
C ALA A 84 -3.42 5.91 7.04
N ASP A 85 -3.36 4.58 6.91
CA ASP A 85 -2.14 3.83 7.24
C ASP A 85 -1.62 2.87 6.16
N ARG A 86 -2.47 2.45 5.21
CA ARG A 86 -2.19 1.28 4.35
C ARG A 86 -2.09 1.58 2.86
N VAL A 87 -2.69 2.68 2.40
CA VAL A 87 -2.72 3.07 0.98
C VAL A 87 -2.33 4.54 0.79
N ALA A 88 -2.00 4.93 -0.44
CA ALA A 88 -1.84 6.34 -0.83
C ALA A 88 -2.88 6.69 -1.89
N TYR A 89 -4.09 7.01 -1.42
CA TYR A 89 -5.25 7.30 -2.25
C TYR A 89 -5.67 8.76 -2.06
N GLY A 90 -5.92 9.49 -3.15
CA GLY A 90 -6.41 10.86 -3.07
C GLY A 90 -6.21 11.69 -4.32
N SER A 91 -6.25 13.01 -4.16
CA SER A 91 -5.83 13.96 -5.21
C SER A 91 -4.32 13.87 -5.50
N PRO A 92 -3.86 14.38 -6.65
CA PRO A 92 -2.43 14.40 -6.97
C PRO A 92 -1.56 15.00 -5.86
N GLU A 93 -1.97 16.15 -5.31
CA GLU A 93 -1.27 16.82 -4.21
C GLU A 93 -1.19 15.94 -2.96
N GLN A 94 -2.32 15.41 -2.50
CA GLN A 94 -2.38 14.55 -1.31
C GLN A 94 -1.55 13.27 -1.46
N VAL A 95 -1.56 12.67 -2.65
CA VAL A 95 -0.77 11.47 -2.93
C VAL A 95 0.71 11.82 -2.97
N ALA A 96 1.11 12.92 -3.61
CA ALA A 96 2.50 13.36 -3.63
C ALA A 96 3.04 13.63 -2.22
N GLU A 97 2.33 14.40 -1.40
CA GLU A 97 2.72 14.69 -0.02
C GLU A 97 2.90 13.41 0.81
N ARG A 98 1.94 12.49 0.70
CA ARG A 98 1.98 11.19 1.40
C ARG A 98 3.19 10.37 0.98
N LEU A 99 3.45 10.27 -0.32
CA LEU A 99 4.56 9.48 -0.86
C LEU A 99 5.93 10.09 -0.52
N ILE A 100 6.05 11.42 -0.55
CA ILE A 100 7.26 12.14 -0.11
C ILE A 100 7.53 11.84 1.37
N SER A 101 6.51 11.96 2.22
CA SER A 101 6.63 11.67 3.66
C SER A 101 7.11 10.23 3.92
N ILE A 102 6.56 9.25 3.20
CA ILE A 102 6.96 7.83 3.33
C ILE A 102 8.38 7.61 2.80
N ARG A 103 8.70 8.17 1.63
CA ARG A 103 10.03 8.06 1.00
C ARG A 103 11.10 8.57 1.94
N ASP A 104 10.92 9.76 2.48
CA ASP A 104 11.91 10.42 3.33
C ASP A 104 11.99 9.76 4.70
N GLY A 105 10.85 9.43 5.30
CA GLY A 105 10.78 8.75 6.60
C GLY A 105 11.41 7.36 6.62
N LEU A 106 11.41 6.66 5.48
CA LEU A 106 11.98 5.31 5.36
C LEU A 106 13.31 5.28 4.58
N GLY A 107 13.72 6.38 3.97
CA GLY A 107 14.87 6.44 3.08
C GLY A 107 14.71 5.50 1.88
N LEU A 108 13.58 5.58 1.19
CA LEU A 108 13.30 4.80 -0.03
C LEU A 108 13.83 5.52 -1.27
N THR A 109 14.20 4.77 -2.28
CA THR A 109 14.47 5.31 -3.63
C THR A 109 13.17 5.64 -4.35
N GLY A 110 12.11 4.84 -4.13
CA GLY A 110 10.82 5.10 -4.74
C GLY A 110 9.77 4.03 -4.47
N PHE A 111 8.75 4.01 -5.32
CA PHE A 111 7.57 3.17 -5.15
C PHE A 111 7.25 2.36 -6.39
N ILE A 112 6.68 1.18 -6.16
CA ILE A 112 6.02 0.38 -7.20
C ILE A 112 4.50 0.53 -6.98
N MET A 113 3.85 1.21 -7.92
CA MET A 113 2.40 1.45 -7.86
C MET A 113 1.61 0.15 -8.06
N GLU A 114 0.69 -0.14 -7.14
CA GLU A 114 -0.40 -1.09 -7.35
C GLU A 114 -1.71 -0.30 -7.56
N PRO A 115 -2.14 -0.07 -8.82
CA PRO A 115 -3.22 0.86 -9.12
C PRO A 115 -4.63 0.24 -8.98
N ASN A 116 -4.73 -1.07 -8.82
CA ASN A 116 -6.00 -1.80 -8.77
C ASN A 116 -5.97 -2.88 -7.70
N LEU A 117 -5.84 -2.46 -6.44
CA LEU A 117 -5.90 -3.38 -5.32
C LEU A 117 -7.28 -4.07 -5.28
N GLY A 118 -7.27 -5.41 -5.30
CA GLY A 118 -8.48 -6.22 -5.33
C GLY A 118 -9.04 -6.51 -6.72
N GLY A 119 -8.57 -5.80 -7.76
CA GLY A 119 -8.82 -6.12 -9.15
C GLY A 119 -10.23 -5.82 -9.68
N SER A 120 -11.05 -5.03 -8.98
CA SER A 120 -12.40 -4.67 -9.44
C SER A 120 -12.58 -3.24 -9.94
N VAL A 121 -11.56 -2.40 -9.83
CA VAL A 121 -11.67 -1.03 -10.37
C VAL A 121 -11.74 -1.13 -11.91
N PRO A 122 -12.73 -0.49 -12.56
CA PRO A 122 -12.85 -0.48 -14.03
C PRO A 122 -11.57 0.00 -14.71
N ALA A 123 -11.22 -0.62 -15.84
CA ALA A 123 -9.96 -0.36 -16.55
C ALA A 123 -9.77 1.13 -16.91
N GLU A 124 -10.83 1.81 -17.36
CA GLU A 124 -10.81 3.23 -17.72
C GLU A 124 -10.42 4.12 -16.53
N ARG A 125 -10.92 3.80 -15.34
CA ARG A 125 -10.63 4.52 -14.08
C ARG A 125 -9.19 4.24 -13.62
N VAL A 126 -8.73 2.99 -13.73
CA VAL A 126 -7.33 2.63 -13.48
C VAL A 126 -6.39 3.40 -14.41
N GLN A 127 -6.72 3.50 -15.70
CA GLN A 127 -5.93 4.26 -16.67
C GLN A 127 -5.91 5.76 -16.38
N LYS A 128 -7.05 6.34 -15.98
CA LYS A 128 -7.11 7.74 -15.52
C LYS A 128 -6.17 7.97 -14.33
N SER A 129 -6.24 7.10 -13.33
CA SER A 129 -5.38 7.16 -12.12
C SER A 129 -3.89 7.05 -12.43
N ILE A 130 -3.50 6.13 -13.34
CA ILE A 130 -2.10 6.02 -13.79
C ILE A 130 -1.65 7.27 -14.54
N ARG A 131 -2.52 7.87 -15.38
CA ARG A 131 -2.21 9.11 -16.10
C ARG A 131 -1.98 10.26 -15.13
N LEU A 132 -2.91 10.51 -14.20
CA LEU A 132 -2.77 11.54 -13.17
C LEU A 132 -1.49 11.34 -12.33
N TYR A 133 -1.21 10.09 -11.94
CA TYR A 133 0.05 9.77 -11.27
C TYR A 133 1.27 10.16 -12.11
N ALA A 134 1.30 9.79 -13.40
CA ALA A 134 2.44 10.05 -14.27
C ALA A 134 2.63 11.54 -14.59
N GLU A 135 1.54 12.29 -14.73
CA GLU A 135 1.55 13.71 -15.14
C GLU A 135 1.78 14.66 -13.96
N GLU A 136 1.31 14.32 -12.75
CA GLU A 136 1.29 15.26 -11.62
C GLU A 136 2.09 14.75 -10.41
N VAL A 137 1.89 13.49 -10.01
CA VAL A 137 2.56 12.93 -8.81
C VAL A 137 4.02 12.58 -9.09
N GLY A 138 4.29 11.92 -10.21
CA GLY A 138 5.62 11.47 -10.61
C GLY A 138 6.65 12.59 -10.69
N PRO A 139 6.33 13.76 -11.31
CA PRO A 139 7.20 14.93 -11.29
C PRO A 139 7.46 15.46 -9.88
N ALA A 140 6.42 15.62 -9.04
CA ALA A 140 6.57 16.12 -7.68
C ALA A 140 7.46 15.22 -6.79
N LEU A 141 7.53 13.91 -7.08
CA LEU A 141 8.42 12.98 -6.36
C LEU A 141 9.90 13.08 -6.75
N ARG A 142 10.25 13.83 -7.79
CA ARG A 142 11.63 14.03 -8.25
C ARG A 142 12.23 15.35 -7.78
N GLU A 143 11.40 16.24 -7.26
CA GLU A 143 11.81 17.47 -6.58
C GLU A 143 12.39 17.16 -5.19
#